data_AF-A0A9P6U6I5-F1
#
_entry.id   AF-A0A9P6U6I5-F1
#
_cell.length_a   1.000
_cell.length_b   1.000
_cell.length_c   1.000
_cell.angle_alpha   90.00
_cell.angle_beta   90.00
_cell.angle_gamma   90.00
#
_symmetry.space_group_name_H-M   'P 1'
#
loop_
_entity.id
_entity.type
_entity.pdbx_description
1 polymer ?
#
loop_
_entity_poly.entity_id
_entity_poly.type
_entity_poly.pdbx_seq_one_letter_code
_entity_poly.pdbx_strand_id
1 'polypeptide(L)'
;MSTENTLPEVQREHQVEESTTHDGNKTIRSRKTTITTTTTTTSTSSSHGGDVTKKLAYVGLYQTLGKLQAASGVSLAAFVAIHIIPPALAVVGGTELSNRALLWGRVYYQNPLVELTLVVGAFTVHTLSGTLRAFIRTYWKAKPHSRAISVPADEATSDSGNKDRSPSSSAISASDAPNSTSFFESLFSSKAAGVGLFQWQRWTGWSLVPIVLGHAVTYRLVPWLEFGDSSMVDYSLVTFMFRDNALLQYFYFLPLIGVGVYHFAGGLVVSIDRSLPKKYRFSTKTLRETKKAKMVLAAVAIPLLTVGLYRFATAPGYIPMAKYYQRML
;
A
#
# COMPACT_ATOMS: atom_id res chain seq x y z
N MET A 1 41.16 -36.36 5.59
CA MET A 1 40.90 -36.62 7.02
C MET A 1 39.45 -36.25 7.28
N SER A 2 38.60 -37.27 7.49
CA SER A 2 37.17 -37.07 7.74
C SER A 2 36.99 -36.67 9.20
N THR A 3 36.52 -35.44 9.46
CA THR A 3 36.10 -35.00 10.79
C THR A 3 34.59 -35.21 10.91
N GLU A 4 34.26 -36.10 11.83
CA GLU A 4 32.91 -36.44 12.27
C GLU A 4 32.24 -35.22 12.91
N ASN A 5 31.06 -34.86 12.42
CA ASN A 5 30.34 -33.64 12.80
C ASN A 5 29.35 -33.99 13.92
N THR A 6 29.75 -33.81 15.17
CA THR A 6 28.88 -34.01 16.33
C THR A 6 27.94 -32.82 16.47
N LEU A 7 26.62 -33.07 16.47
CA LEU A 7 25.61 -32.03 16.66
C LEU A 7 25.64 -31.50 18.11
N PRO A 8 25.44 -30.18 18.33
CA PRO A 8 25.34 -29.63 19.67
C PRO A 8 24.08 -30.13 20.36
N GLU A 9 24.26 -30.74 21.53
CA GLU A 9 23.18 -31.18 22.40
C GLU A 9 22.50 -29.95 23.04
N VAL A 10 21.21 -29.78 22.76
CA VAL A 10 20.40 -28.69 23.32
C VAL A 10 19.67 -29.24 24.54
N GLN A 11 20.24 -29.06 25.74
CA GLN A 11 19.52 -29.31 26.98
C GLN A 11 18.49 -28.20 27.21
N ARG A 12 17.21 -28.57 27.29
CA ARG A 12 16.12 -27.67 27.68
C ARG A 12 15.64 -28.05 29.07
N GLU A 13 15.97 -27.25 30.06
CA GLU A 13 15.33 -27.37 31.37
C GLU A 13 14.04 -26.55 31.39
N HIS A 14 12.93 -27.25 31.62
CA HIS A 14 11.62 -26.62 31.82
C HIS A 14 11.34 -26.52 33.31
N GLN A 15 11.48 -25.33 33.89
CA GLN A 15 10.94 -25.04 35.22
C GLN A 15 9.56 -24.41 35.09
N VAL A 16 8.55 -25.13 35.58
CA VAL A 16 7.16 -24.65 35.66
C VAL A 16 6.87 -24.33 37.11
N GLU A 17 6.72 -23.04 37.40
CA GLU A 17 6.34 -22.57 38.73
C GLU A 17 4.84 -22.28 38.73
N GLU A 18 4.08 -23.08 39.47
CA GLU A 18 2.63 -22.95 39.60
C GLU A 18 2.32 -22.27 40.94
N SER A 19 1.83 -21.03 40.87
CA SER A 19 1.44 -20.25 42.04
C SER A 19 -0.09 -20.20 42.11
N THR A 20 -0.64 -20.73 43.20
CA THR A 20 -2.07 -20.61 43.50
C THR A 20 -2.26 -19.59 44.60
N THR A 21 -2.94 -18.49 44.29
CA THR A 21 -3.34 -17.49 45.29
C THR A 21 -4.84 -17.61 45.53
N HIS A 22 -5.23 -17.59 46.81
CA HIS A 22 -6.63 -17.56 47.23
C HIS A 22 -6.98 -16.13 47.63
N ASP A 23 -7.94 -15.54 46.91
CA ASP A 23 -8.51 -14.24 47.20
C ASP A 23 -10.03 -14.42 47.37
N GLY A 24 -10.46 -14.57 48.63
CA GLY A 24 -11.84 -14.90 48.98
C GLY A 24 -12.32 -16.24 48.41
N ASN A 25 -13.53 -16.29 47.86
CA ASN A 25 -14.16 -17.52 47.32
C ASN A 25 -13.74 -17.83 45.87
N LYS A 26 -12.62 -17.27 45.38
CA LYS A 26 -12.15 -17.46 44.00
C LYS A 26 -10.69 -17.88 43.98
N THR A 27 -10.44 -19.09 43.50
CA THR A 27 -9.09 -19.60 43.24
C THR A 27 -8.59 -19.08 41.90
N ILE A 28 -7.50 -18.29 41.92
CA ILE A 28 -6.83 -17.82 40.70
C ILE A 28 -5.49 -18.57 40.60
N ARG A 29 -5.37 -19.44 39.59
CA ARG A 29 -4.10 -20.09 39.25
C ARG A 29 -3.36 -19.25 38.23
N SER A 30 -2.18 -18.76 38.59
CA SER A 30 -1.29 -18.07 37.67
C SER A 30 -0.11 -18.99 37.35
N ARG A 31 0.02 -19.34 36.07
CA ARG A 31 1.11 -20.19 35.57
C ARG A 31 2.19 -19.31 34.96
N LYS A 32 3.37 -19.27 35.58
CA LYS A 32 4.51 -18.54 35.05
C LYS A 32 5.52 -19.53 34.49
N THR A 33 5.65 -19.57 33.17
CA THR A 33 6.66 -20.39 32.49
C THR A 33 7.90 -19.54 32.24
N THR A 34 8.99 -19.81 32.95
CA THR A 34 10.29 -19.18 32.71
C THR A 34 11.12 -20.12 31.85
N ILE A 35 11.45 -19.70 30.63
CA ILE A 35 12.31 -20.46 29.72
C ILE A 35 13.71 -19.87 29.78
N THR A 36 14.61 -20.53 30.49
CA THR A 36 16.04 -20.16 30.51
C THR A 36 16.74 -20.91 29.38
N THR A 37 17.20 -20.18 28.36
CA THR A 37 17.94 -20.77 27.23
C THR A 37 19.43 -20.48 27.40
N THR A 38 20.16 -21.42 27.99
CA THR A 38 21.63 -21.35 28.08
C THR A 38 22.22 -21.73 26.72
N THR A 39 22.84 -20.79 26.02
CA THR A 39 23.43 -21.02 24.71
C THR A 39 24.96 -21.13 24.85
N THR A 40 25.49 -22.35 24.81
CA THR A 40 26.94 -22.59 24.76
C THR A 40 27.42 -22.41 23.32
N THR A 41 28.12 -21.32 23.03
CA THR A 41 28.68 -21.04 21.70
C THR A 41 30.02 -21.76 21.51
N THR A 42 29.99 -22.90 20.80
CA THR A 42 31.19 -23.53 20.24
C THR A 42 31.51 -22.87 18.90
N SER A 43 32.64 -22.16 18.84
CA SER A 43 33.10 -21.45 17.64
C SER A 43 33.77 -22.41 16.65
N THR A 44 33.00 -22.93 15.69
CA THR A 44 33.53 -23.60 14.49
C THR A 44 33.61 -22.61 13.33
N SER A 45 34.85 -22.29 12.93
CA SER A 45 35.16 -21.47 11.76
C SER A 45 34.86 -22.24 10.47
N SER A 46 33.69 -22.02 9.87
CA SER A 46 33.37 -22.51 8.53
C SER A 46 33.13 -21.34 7.58
N SER A 47 33.73 -21.41 6.39
CA SER A 47 33.72 -20.34 5.37
C SER A 47 32.38 -20.16 4.64
N HIS A 48 31.25 -20.42 5.32
CA HIS A 48 29.88 -20.29 4.82
C HIS A 48 29.21 -18.95 5.22
N GLY A 49 29.95 -18.03 5.85
CA GLY A 49 29.42 -16.75 6.36
C GLY A 49 29.03 -15.70 5.29
N GLY A 50 29.47 -15.87 4.04
CA GLY A 50 29.23 -14.89 2.96
C GLY A 50 27.78 -14.81 2.48
N ASP A 51 27.01 -15.90 2.57
CA ASP A 51 25.64 -15.94 2.03
C ASP A 51 24.58 -15.50 3.06
N VAL A 52 24.84 -15.70 4.35
CA VAL A 52 23.93 -15.29 5.43
C VAL A 52 23.86 -13.77 5.56
N THR A 53 25.01 -13.09 5.48
CA THR A 53 25.11 -11.63 5.59
C THR A 53 24.36 -10.91 4.46
N LYS A 54 24.50 -11.39 3.20
CA LYS A 54 23.77 -10.85 2.05
C LYS A 54 22.25 -11.02 2.18
N LYS A 55 21.79 -12.17 2.68
CA LYS A 55 20.36 -12.42 2.93
C LYS A 55 19.78 -11.48 3.99
N LEU A 56 20.50 -11.24 5.09
CA LEU A 56 20.07 -10.36 6.17
C LEU A 56 19.97 -8.89 5.71
N ALA A 57 20.97 -8.41 4.95
CA ALA A 57 20.97 -7.06 4.40
C ALA A 57 19.74 -6.82 3.50
N TYR A 58 19.38 -7.81 2.68
CA TYR A 58 18.21 -7.73 1.82
C TYR A 58 16.89 -7.62 2.59
N VAL A 59 16.69 -8.49 3.58
CA VAL A 59 15.46 -8.46 4.39
C VAL A 59 15.32 -7.12 5.11
N GLY A 60 16.43 -6.56 5.63
CA GLY A 60 16.47 -5.23 6.23
C GLY A 60 16.07 -4.12 5.25
N LEU A 61 16.63 -4.13 4.04
CA LEU A 61 16.29 -3.15 2.99
C LEU A 61 14.81 -3.22 2.61
N TYR A 62 14.27 -4.41 2.35
CA TYR A 62 12.87 -4.60 1.98
C TYR A 62 11.90 -4.09 3.06
N GLN A 63 12.22 -4.35 4.33
CA GLN A 63 11.45 -3.85 5.47
C GLN A 63 11.53 -2.33 5.59
N THR A 64 12.72 -1.76 5.39
CA THR A 64 12.95 -0.31 5.43
C THR A 64 12.16 0.40 4.35
N LEU A 65 12.22 -0.07 3.11
CA LEU A 65 11.40 0.46 2.01
C LEU A 65 9.91 0.39 2.31
N GLY A 66 9.46 -0.70 2.95
CA GLY A 66 8.06 -0.84 3.36
C GLY A 66 7.62 0.16 4.42
N LYS A 67 8.52 0.55 5.33
CA LYS A 67 8.26 1.60 6.33
C LYS A 67 8.24 2.99 5.68
N LEU A 68 9.21 3.29 4.82
CA LEU A 68 9.27 4.55 4.08
C LEU A 68 8.01 4.76 3.23
N GLN A 69 7.59 3.73 2.48
CA GLN A 69 6.38 3.77 1.67
C GLN A 69 5.11 4.06 2.49
N ALA A 70 5.01 3.46 3.69
CA ALA A 70 3.87 3.66 4.58
C ALA A 70 3.86 5.06 5.20
N ALA A 71 5.02 5.53 5.68
CA ALA A 71 5.15 6.87 6.27
C ALA A 71 4.85 7.98 5.26
N SER A 72 5.40 7.87 4.04
CA SER A 72 5.07 8.81 2.96
C SER A 72 3.61 8.69 2.50
N GLY A 73 3.04 7.48 2.56
CA GLY A 73 1.62 7.24 2.29
C GLY A 73 0.69 7.95 3.27
N VAL A 74 1.03 8.01 4.57
CA VAL A 74 0.26 8.78 5.56
C VAL A 74 0.33 10.28 5.28
N SER A 75 1.51 10.79 4.88
CA SER A 75 1.68 12.21 4.54
C SER A 75 0.86 12.59 3.30
N LEU A 76 0.93 11.78 2.25
CA LEU A 76 0.09 11.94 1.06
C LEU A 76 -1.40 11.84 1.40
N ALA A 77 -1.76 10.98 2.35
CA ALA A 77 -3.16 10.83 2.72
C ALA A 77 -3.71 12.10 3.39
N ALA A 78 -2.93 12.72 4.28
CA ALA A 78 -3.29 14.00 4.87
C ALA A 78 -3.42 15.10 3.81
N PHE A 79 -2.49 15.15 2.85
CA PHE A 79 -2.57 16.07 1.71
C PHE A 79 -3.85 15.86 0.90
N VAL A 80 -4.17 14.62 0.49
CA VAL A 80 -5.37 14.30 -0.29
C VAL A 80 -6.65 14.67 0.47
N ALA A 81 -6.72 14.39 1.78
CA ALA A 81 -7.87 14.72 2.61
C ALA A 81 -8.18 16.22 2.62
N ILE A 82 -7.14 17.05 2.59
CA ILE A 82 -7.26 18.49 2.53
C ILE A 82 -7.55 18.95 1.09
N HIS A 83 -6.83 18.41 0.11
CA HIS A 83 -6.91 18.77 -1.29
C HIS A 83 -8.30 18.47 -1.89
N ILE A 84 -9.03 17.49 -1.35
CA ILE A 84 -10.38 17.16 -1.80
C ILE A 84 -11.46 18.11 -1.27
N ILE A 85 -11.16 18.98 -0.29
CA ILE A 85 -12.16 19.89 0.30
C ILE A 85 -12.70 20.88 -0.76
N PRO A 86 -11.87 21.66 -1.47
CA PRO A 86 -12.38 22.60 -2.47
C PRO A 86 -13.21 21.95 -3.61
N PRO A 87 -12.81 20.82 -4.23
CA PRO A 87 -13.63 20.19 -5.26
C PRO A 87 -14.89 19.53 -4.67
N ALA A 88 -14.86 19.06 -3.42
CA ALA A 88 -16.05 18.56 -2.74
C ALA A 88 -17.09 19.66 -2.50
N LEU A 89 -16.65 20.86 -2.13
CA LEU A 89 -17.56 21.99 -1.94
C LEU A 89 -18.20 22.48 -3.25
N ALA A 90 -17.63 22.14 -4.42
CA ALA A 90 -18.23 22.43 -5.72
C ALA A 90 -19.58 21.74 -5.91
N VAL A 91 -19.74 20.56 -5.30
CA VAL A 91 -20.98 19.77 -5.33
C VAL A 91 -22.14 20.56 -4.70
N VAL A 92 -21.87 21.33 -3.65
CA VAL A 92 -22.88 22.03 -2.85
C VAL A 92 -23.02 23.50 -3.27
N GLY A 93 -21.91 24.23 -3.32
CA GLY A 93 -21.91 25.69 -3.52
C GLY A 93 -21.37 26.16 -4.87
N GLY A 94 -21.10 25.23 -5.81
CA GLY A 94 -20.52 25.55 -7.11
C GLY A 94 -19.09 26.09 -7.01
N THR A 95 -18.63 26.66 -8.12
CA THR A 95 -17.24 27.14 -8.30
C THR A 95 -16.86 28.25 -7.33
N GLU A 96 -17.80 29.11 -6.94
CA GLU A 96 -17.58 30.22 -6.01
C GLU A 96 -17.21 29.71 -4.61
N LEU A 97 -17.95 28.73 -4.06
CA LEU A 97 -17.63 28.16 -2.76
C LEU A 97 -16.30 27.39 -2.80
N SER A 98 -16.03 26.66 -3.89
CA SER A 98 -14.74 26.00 -4.11
C SER A 98 -13.59 27.00 -4.15
N ASN A 99 -13.75 28.14 -4.81
CA ASN A 99 -12.73 29.20 -4.86
C ASN A 99 -12.45 29.78 -3.48
N ARG A 100 -13.49 30.04 -2.67
CA ARG A 100 -13.30 30.51 -1.28
C ARG A 100 -12.53 29.50 -0.43
N ALA A 101 -12.88 28.22 -0.54
CA ALA A 101 -12.16 27.15 0.15
C ALA A 101 -10.73 26.99 -0.34
N LEU A 102 -10.50 27.15 -1.64
CA LEU A 102 -9.16 27.15 -2.24
C LEU A 102 -8.32 28.29 -1.68
N LEU A 103 -8.84 29.51 -1.63
CA LEU A 103 -8.16 30.68 -1.07
C LEU A 103 -7.77 30.46 0.40
N TRP A 104 -8.65 29.85 1.20
CA TRP A 104 -8.31 29.45 2.57
C TRP A 104 -7.16 28.44 2.61
N GLY A 105 -7.20 27.43 1.73
CA GLY A 105 -6.15 26.43 1.60
C GLY A 105 -4.79 26.98 1.16
N ARG A 106 -4.78 28.00 0.29
CA ARG A 106 -3.53 28.59 -0.24
C ARG A 106 -2.57 29.03 0.86
N VAL A 107 -3.10 29.62 1.94
CA VAL A 107 -2.31 30.07 3.11
C VAL A 107 -1.49 28.93 3.71
N TYR A 108 -2.03 27.71 3.71
CA TYR A 108 -1.40 26.57 4.35
C TYR A 108 -0.49 25.76 3.43
N TYR A 109 -0.83 25.60 2.14
CA TYR A 109 -0.11 24.67 1.25
C TYR A 109 0.76 25.36 0.20
N GLN A 110 0.63 26.67 -0.04
CA GLN A 110 1.49 27.40 -0.99
C GLN A 110 2.83 27.84 -0.39
N ASN A 111 3.19 27.35 0.81
CA ASN A 111 4.55 27.49 1.29
C ASN A 111 5.45 26.57 0.44
N PRO A 112 6.49 27.10 -0.26
CA PRO A 112 7.33 26.31 -1.17
C PRO A 112 7.96 25.10 -0.50
N LEU A 113 8.30 25.22 0.79
CA LEU A 113 8.90 24.14 1.56
C LEU A 113 7.87 23.07 1.88
N VAL A 114 6.65 23.45 2.25
CA VAL A 114 5.55 22.50 2.53
C VAL A 114 5.18 21.73 1.26
N GLU A 115 5.01 22.42 0.13
CA GLU A 115 4.68 21.79 -1.14
C GLU A 115 5.77 20.81 -1.60
N LEU A 116 7.02 21.28 -1.62
CA LEU A 116 8.15 20.47 -2.05
C LEU A 116 8.35 19.24 -1.15
N THR A 117 8.21 19.39 0.18
CA THR A 117 8.47 18.29 1.12
C THR A 117 7.27 17.35 1.27
N LEU A 118 6.08 17.88 1.57
CA LEU A 118 4.90 17.06 1.88
C LEU A 118 4.24 16.49 0.63
N VAL A 119 4.29 17.19 -0.51
CA VAL A 119 3.64 16.73 -1.74
C VAL A 119 4.66 16.02 -2.61
N VAL A 120 5.66 16.75 -3.14
CA VAL A 120 6.63 16.19 -4.09
C VAL A 120 7.53 15.15 -3.43
N GLY A 121 8.05 15.47 -2.23
CA GLY A 121 8.91 14.58 -1.46
C GLY A 121 8.19 13.30 -1.05
N ALA A 122 7.00 13.43 -0.44
CA ALA A 122 6.22 12.25 -0.06
C ALA A 122 5.80 11.41 -1.29
N PHE A 123 5.37 12.05 -2.39
CA PHE A 123 5.05 11.36 -3.64
C PHE A 123 6.24 10.58 -4.19
N THR A 124 7.42 11.21 -4.25
CA THR A 124 8.65 10.59 -4.74
C THR A 124 9.06 9.41 -3.87
N VAL A 125 9.10 9.58 -2.55
CA VAL A 125 9.44 8.50 -1.62
C VAL A 125 8.43 7.37 -1.73
N HIS A 126 7.12 7.66 -1.80
CA HIS A 126 6.08 6.66 -1.91
C HIS A 126 6.19 5.81 -3.18
N THR A 127 6.33 6.47 -4.33
CA THR A 127 6.40 5.82 -5.65
C THR A 127 7.70 5.05 -5.80
N LEU A 128 8.85 5.66 -5.49
CA LEU A 128 10.15 5.03 -5.64
C LEU A 128 10.31 3.81 -4.71
N SER A 129 9.90 3.92 -3.44
CA SER A 129 9.95 2.78 -2.52
C SER A 129 9.00 1.65 -2.94
N GLY A 130 7.81 1.97 -3.46
CA GLY A 130 6.88 1.00 -4.02
C GLY A 130 7.44 0.27 -5.23
N THR A 131 7.99 1.01 -6.18
CA THR A 131 8.66 0.50 -7.39
C THR A 131 9.84 -0.38 -7.04
N LEU A 132 10.72 0.08 -6.17
CA LEU A 132 11.91 -0.67 -5.78
C LEU A 132 11.52 -1.98 -5.09
N ARG A 133 10.51 -1.97 -4.22
CA ARG A 133 9.97 -3.22 -3.61
C ARG A 133 9.36 -4.17 -4.62
N ALA A 134 8.72 -3.66 -5.67
CA ALA A 134 8.20 -4.47 -6.75
C ALA A 134 9.34 -5.11 -7.55
N PHE A 135 10.33 -4.32 -7.94
CA PHE A 135 11.53 -4.77 -8.65
C PHE A 135 12.27 -5.85 -7.89
N ILE A 136 12.56 -5.58 -6.61
CA ILE A 136 13.19 -6.50 -5.67
C ILE A 136 12.45 -7.85 -5.60
N ARG A 137 11.11 -7.84 -5.55
CA ARG A 137 10.30 -9.07 -5.50
C ARG A 137 10.43 -9.87 -6.79
N THR A 138 10.40 -9.18 -7.94
CA THR A 138 10.46 -9.81 -9.26
C THR A 138 11.85 -10.36 -9.57
N TYR A 139 12.89 -9.56 -9.31
CA TYR A 139 14.27 -9.92 -9.61
C TYR A 139 14.76 -11.09 -8.76
N TRP A 140 14.49 -11.07 -7.45
CA TRP A 140 14.98 -12.12 -6.56
C TRP A 140 14.14 -13.38 -6.50
N LYS A 141 13.15 -13.54 -7.42
CA LYS A 141 12.25 -14.70 -7.57
C LYS A 141 12.13 -15.44 -6.25
N ALA A 142 11.68 -14.76 -5.19
CA ALA A 142 11.79 -15.28 -3.84
C ALA A 142 11.09 -16.63 -3.84
N LYS A 143 11.87 -17.72 -3.96
CA LYS A 143 11.35 -19.08 -4.01
C LYS A 143 10.52 -19.12 -2.75
N PRO A 144 9.17 -19.23 -2.85
CA PRO A 144 8.37 -19.27 -1.65
C PRO A 144 8.99 -20.41 -0.88
N HIS A 145 9.66 -20.07 0.24
CA HIS A 145 10.02 -21.04 1.24
C HIS A 145 8.66 -21.35 1.87
N SER A 146 7.82 -22.04 1.09
CA SER A 146 6.85 -22.98 1.57
C SER A 146 7.70 -23.92 2.38
N ARG A 147 7.90 -23.52 3.64
CA ARG A 147 8.11 -24.41 4.74
C ARG A 147 6.97 -25.41 4.58
N ALA A 148 7.24 -26.49 3.85
CA ALA A 148 7.01 -27.79 4.42
C ALA A 148 7.74 -27.76 5.78
N ILE A 149 7.09 -27.15 6.78
CA ILE A 149 7.01 -27.79 8.07
C ILE A 149 6.20 -29.04 7.72
N SER A 150 6.90 -30.04 7.18
CA SER A 150 6.56 -31.40 7.44
C SER A 150 6.56 -31.45 8.96
N VAL A 151 5.38 -31.26 9.54
CA VAL A 151 5.11 -31.75 10.88
C VAL A 151 5.61 -33.19 10.82
N PRO A 152 6.65 -33.56 11.59
CA PRO A 152 7.11 -34.93 11.62
C PRO A 152 5.88 -35.79 11.82
N ALA A 153 5.65 -36.76 10.93
CA ALA A 153 4.55 -37.71 11.01
C ALA A 153 4.80 -38.73 12.15
N ASP A 154 5.40 -38.26 13.25
CA ASP A 154 5.76 -39.02 14.42
C ASP A 154 4.68 -38.81 15.50
N GLU A 155 3.42 -38.85 15.08
CA GLU A 155 2.33 -39.29 15.95
C GLU A 155 1.42 -40.19 15.11
N ALA A 156 2.06 -41.25 14.61
CA ALA A 156 1.41 -42.50 14.25
C ALA A 156 0.78 -43.10 15.52
N THR A 157 -0.38 -42.57 15.94
CA THR A 157 -1.35 -43.42 16.63
C THR A 157 -1.89 -44.39 15.62
N SER A 158 -1.42 -45.63 15.75
CA SER A 158 -1.98 -46.82 15.14
C SER A 158 -3.49 -46.86 15.36
N ASP A 159 -4.28 -46.78 14.30
CA ASP A 159 -5.52 -47.55 14.26
C ASP A 159 -5.79 -48.05 12.84
N SER A 160 -5.32 -49.29 12.65
CA SER A 160 -5.94 -50.38 11.90
C SER A 160 -7.11 -50.03 10.97
N GLY A 161 -6.84 -50.16 9.66
CA GLY A 161 -7.70 -50.98 8.81
C GLY A 161 -8.61 -50.24 7.83
N ASN A 162 -8.09 -49.93 6.64
CA ASN A 162 -8.80 -50.36 5.44
C ASN A 162 -7.86 -50.56 4.25
N LYS A 163 -8.10 -51.67 3.57
CA LYS A 163 -7.31 -52.28 2.51
C LYS A 163 -7.77 -51.76 1.16
N ASP A 164 -6.85 -51.76 0.21
CA ASP A 164 -7.08 -51.83 -1.24
C ASP A 164 -7.59 -50.56 -1.96
N ARG A 165 -6.65 -49.76 -2.50
CA ARG A 165 -6.82 -49.12 -3.82
C ARG A 165 -5.48 -48.78 -4.50
N SER A 166 -5.35 -49.28 -5.72
CA SER A 166 -4.18 -49.31 -6.60
C SER A 166 -3.59 -47.95 -6.99
N PRO A 167 -2.28 -47.89 -7.34
CA PRO A 167 -1.64 -46.68 -7.85
C PRO A 167 -1.79 -46.60 -9.38
N SER A 168 -2.47 -45.57 -9.89
CA SER A 168 -2.36 -45.19 -11.31
C SER A 168 -1.29 -44.11 -11.47
N SER A 169 -0.21 -44.51 -12.11
CA SER A 169 0.84 -43.68 -12.67
C SER A 169 0.23 -42.65 -13.63
N SER A 170 0.38 -41.36 -13.32
CA SER A 170 0.16 -40.28 -14.30
C SER A 170 1.43 -39.46 -14.43
N ALA A 171 1.84 -39.34 -15.69
CA ALA A 171 3.13 -38.93 -16.19
C ALA A 171 3.52 -37.50 -15.81
N ILE A 172 4.79 -37.36 -15.45
CA ILE A 172 5.50 -36.09 -15.40
C ILE A 172 5.78 -35.69 -16.86
N SER A 173 4.96 -34.81 -17.42
CA SER A 173 5.26 -34.15 -18.70
C SER A 173 6.28 -33.04 -18.44
N ALA A 174 7.50 -33.27 -18.92
CA ALA A 174 8.60 -32.32 -18.90
C ALA A 174 8.77 -31.69 -20.29
N SER A 175 8.19 -30.51 -20.49
CA SER A 175 8.55 -29.64 -21.62
C SER A 175 8.01 -28.21 -21.43
N ASP A 176 8.47 -27.50 -20.41
CA ASP A 176 8.12 -26.09 -20.24
C ASP A 176 9.28 -25.21 -20.72
N ALA A 177 9.21 -24.81 -21.98
CA ALA A 177 10.02 -23.74 -22.53
C ALA A 177 9.64 -22.41 -21.84
N PRO A 178 10.60 -21.51 -21.56
CA PRO A 178 10.34 -20.24 -20.91
C PRO A 178 9.64 -19.27 -21.88
N ASN A 179 8.31 -19.34 -21.96
CA ASN A 179 7.52 -18.36 -22.70
C ASN A 179 7.64 -16.97 -22.01
N SER A 180 8.10 -15.99 -22.79
CA SER A 180 8.39 -14.60 -22.38
C SER A 180 7.15 -13.81 -21.94
N THR A 181 5.94 -14.36 -22.09
CA THR A 181 4.68 -13.79 -21.61
C THR A 181 4.55 -13.81 -20.07
N SER A 182 5.35 -14.62 -19.38
CA SER A 182 5.29 -14.78 -17.92
C SER A 182 5.58 -13.52 -17.12
N PHE A 183 6.29 -12.52 -17.66
CA PHE A 183 6.58 -11.29 -16.93
C PHE A 183 5.32 -10.44 -16.73
N PHE A 184 4.61 -10.12 -17.81
CA PHE A 184 3.35 -9.36 -17.73
C PHE A 184 2.30 -10.14 -16.96
N GLU A 185 2.19 -11.45 -17.18
CA GLU A 185 1.24 -12.28 -16.45
C GLU A 185 1.57 -12.32 -14.94
N SER A 186 2.85 -12.34 -14.55
CA SER A 186 3.25 -12.22 -13.13
C SER A 186 2.97 -10.84 -12.52
N LEU A 187 2.98 -9.78 -13.34
CA LEU A 187 2.60 -8.43 -12.92
C LEU A 187 1.08 -8.30 -12.72
N PHE A 188 0.28 -9.03 -13.50
CA PHE A 188 -1.19 -9.00 -13.44
C PHE A 188 -1.81 -10.14 -12.60
N SER A 189 -1.03 -11.16 -12.21
CA SER A 189 -1.55 -12.31 -11.46
C SER A 189 -1.95 -11.92 -10.04
N SER A 190 -3.27 -11.86 -9.84
CA SER A 190 -3.94 -11.57 -8.57
C SER A 190 -3.64 -12.59 -7.47
N LYS A 191 -3.17 -13.80 -7.80
CA LYS A 191 -2.81 -14.85 -6.84
C LYS A 191 -1.50 -14.56 -6.08
N ALA A 192 -0.57 -13.79 -6.66
CA ALA A 192 0.69 -13.41 -6.01
C ALA A 192 0.59 -12.09 -5.21
N ALA A 193 -0.56 -11.41 -5.26
CA ALA A 193 -0.84 -10.19 -4.51
C ALA A 193 -1.19 -10.49 -3.05
N GLY A 194 -0.26 -11.14 -2.35
CA GLY A 194 -0.32 -11.34 -0.90
C GLY A 194 -0.52 -10.01 -0.17
N VAL A 195 -1.50 -10.01 0.73
CA VAL A 195 -1.71 -9.07 1.84
C VAL A 195 -1.95 -7.60 1.44
N GLY A 196 -2.69 -7.36 0.36
CA GLY A 196 -3.34 -6.07 0.11
C GLY A 196 -4.83 -6.11 0.47
N LEU A 197 -5.37 -5.03 1.06
CA LEU A 197 -6.81 -4.90 1.35
C LEU A 197 -7.66 -5.07 0.08
N PHE A 198 -7.10 -4.74 -1.08
CA PHE A 198 -7.73 -4.93 -2.38
C PHE A 198 -6.77 -5.55 -3.40
N GLN A 199 -7.30 -6.43 -4.27
CA GLN A 199 -6.53 -7.21 -5.23
C GLN A 199 -5.77 -6.31 -6.24
N TRP A 200 -6.34 -5.15 -6.58
CA TRP A 200 -5.83 -4.24 -7.61
C TRP A 200 -5.00 -3.08 -7.04
N GLN A 201 -4.62 -3.11 -5.76
CA GLN A 201 -3.92 -1.99 -5.11
C GLN A 201 -2.60 -1.61 -5.80
N ARG A 202 -1.83 -2.59 -6.27
CA ARG A 202 -0.55 -2.33 -6.97
C ARG A 202 -0.80 -1.71 -8.33
N TRP A 203 -1.72 -2.29 -9.09
CA TRP A 203 -2.07 -1.83 -10.42
C TRP A 203 -2.59 -0.39 -10.38
N THR A 204 -3.53 -0.10 -9.49
CA THR A 204 -4.03 1.27 -9.28
C THR A 204 -2.93 2.25 -8.92
N GLY A 205 -1.94 1.85 -8.11
CA GLY A 205 -0.78 2.71 -7.81
C GLY A 205 0.03 3.06 -9.05
N TRP A 206 0.34 2.07 -9.89
CA TRP A 206 1.07 2.29 -11.14
C TRP A 206 0.30 3.15 -12.15
N SER A 207 -1.00 2.91 -12.30
CA SER A 207 -1.86 3.71 -13.17
C SER A 207 -2.01 5.14 -12.66
N LEU A 208 -2.03 5.36 -11.34
CA LEU A 208 -2.23 6.67 -10.75
C LEU A 208 -1.00 7.58 -10.90
N VAL A 209 0.22 7.04 -10.99
CA VAL A 209 1.45 7.83 -11.18
C VAL A 209 1.39 8.77 -12.38
N PRO A 210 1.18 8.29 -13.63
CA PRO A 210 1.12 9.17 -14.79
C PRO A 210 -0.09 10.13 -14.74
N ILE A 211 -1.22 9.69 -14.17
CA ILE A 211 -2.42 10.53 -14.06
C ILE A 211 -2.17 11.71 -13.10
N VAL A 212 -1.57 11.46 -11.94
CA VAL A 212 -1.20 12.51 -10.95
C VAL A 212 -0.09 13.40 -11.48
N LEU A 213 0.89 12.86 -12.22
CA LEU A 213 1.89 13.71 -12.88
C LEU A 213 1.25 14.64 -13.91
N GLY A 214 0.34 14.14 -14.75
CA GLY A 214 -0.46 14.98 -15.63
C GLY A 214 -1.23 16.06 -14.86
N HIS A 215 -1.74 15.73 -13.67
CA HIS A 215 -2.48 16.69 -12.83
C HIS A 215 -1.56 17.83 -12.39
N ALA A 216 -0.39 17.47 -11.85
CA ALA A 216 0.60 18.41 -11.39
C ALA A 216 1.16 19.26 -12.54
N VAL A 217 1.36 18.69 -13.73
CA VAL A 217 1.84 19.45 -14.89
C VAL A 217 0.80 20.49 -15.30
N THR A 218 -0.44 20.07 -15.55
CA THR A 218 -1.51 20.94 -16.06
C THR A 218 -1.90 22.04 -15.07
N TYR A 219 -2.02 21.71 -13.78
CA TYR A 219 -2.56 22.63 -12.77
C TYR A 219 -1.49 23.26 -11.86
N ARG A 220 -0.20 22.98 -12.10
CA ARG A 220 0.89 23.59 -11.34
C ARG A 220 2.02 24.08 -12.24
N LEU A 221 2.63 23.19 -13.02
CA LEU A 221 3.82 23.52 -13.80
C LEU A 221 3.50 24.48 -14.95
N VAL A 222 2.47 24.20 -15.75
CA VAL A 222 2.10 25.05 -16.89
C VAL A 222 1.73 26.47 -16.44
N PRO A 223 0.86 26.67 -15.43
CA PRO A 223 0.59 28.01 -14.88
C PRO A 223 1.84 28.72 -14.36
N TRP A 224 2.78 28.00 -13.73
CA TRP A 224 4.04 28.58 -13.29
C TRP A 224 4.93 29.04 -14.47
N LEU A 225 4.98 28.26 -15.55
CA LEU A 225 5.74 28.63 -16.75
C LEU A 225 5.13 29.83 -17.48
N GLU A 226 3.79 29.90 -17.58
CA GLU A 226 3.08 30.95 -18.32
C GLU A 226 2.92 32.26 -17.52
N PHE A 227 2.70 32.17 -16.21
CA PHE A 227 2.38 33.33 -15.38
C PHE A 227 3.47 33.67 -14.35
N GLY A 228 4.53 32.86 -14.25
CA GLY A 228 5.55 32.97 -13.20
C GLY A 228 5.06 32.56 -11.81
N ASP A 229 3.78 32.25 -11.66
CA ASP A 229 3.16 31.86 -10.41
C ASP A 229 1.99 30.89 -10.64
N SER A 230 1.98 29.82 -9.86
CA SER A 230 0.91 28.81 -9.86
C SER A 230 -0.23 29.18 -8.91
N SER A 231 -0.16 30.31 -8.20
CA SER A 231 -1.24 30.84 -7.37
C SER A 231 -2.44 31.33 -8.18
N MET A 232 -2.26 31.62 -9.47
CA MET A 232 -3.33 32.04 -10.38
C MET A 232 -4.29 30.90 -10.76
N VAL A 233 -3.99 29.67 -10.35
CA VAL A 233 -4.84 28.51 -10.57
C VAL A 233 -6.02 28.56 -9.60
N ASP A 234 -7.21 28.70 -10.15
CA ASP A 234 -8.48 28.66 -9.45
C ASP A 234 -9.48 27.74 -10.19
N TYR A 235 -10.70 27.65 -9.68
CA TYR A 235 -11.73 26.85 -10.35
C TYR A 235 -12.28 27.50 -11.62
N SER A 236 -11.94 28.75 -11.93
CA SER A 236 -12.28 29.35 -13.22
C SER A 236 -11.44 28.77 -14.34
N LEU A 237 -10.16 28.44 -14.10
CA LEU A 237 -9.34 27.64 -15.02
C LEU A 237 -9.93 26.25 -15.22
N VAL A 238 -10.30 25.55 -14.14
CA VAL A 238 -10.89 24.21 -14.24
C VAL A 238 -12.19 24.25 -15.05
N THR A 239 -13.08 25.20 -14.75
CA THR A 239 -14.31 25.42 -15.51
C THR A 239 -14.03 25.77 -16.97
N PHE A 240 -13.02 26.59 -17.26
CA PHE A 240 -12.61 26.90 -18.63
C PHE A 240 -12.22 25.62 -19.39
N MET A 241 -11.36 24.78 -18.81
CA MET A 241 -10.93 23.53 -19.44
C MET A 241 -12.09 22.57 -19.69
N PHE A 242 -13.05 22.50 -18.76
CA PHE A 242 -14.26 21.68 -18.94
C PHE A 242 -15.19 22.22 -20.02
N ARG A 243 -15.27 23.55 -20.21
CA ARG A 243 -16.07 24.14 -21.28
C ARG A 243 -15.41 24.01 -22.66
N ASP A 244 -14.08 24.14 -22.71
CA ASP A 244 -13.31 24.02 -23.94
C ASP A 244 -13.32 22.58 -24.49
N ASN A 245 -13.02 21.59 -23.64
CA ASN A 245 -13.03 20.19 -24.04
C ASN A 245 -13.56 19.27 -22.93
N ALA A 246 -14.87 19.32 -22.72
CA ALA A 246 -15.56 18.54 -21.69
C ALA A 246 -15.19 17.05 -21.74
N LEU A 247 -15.20 16.46 -22.95
CA LEU A 247 -14.94 15.03 -23.13
C LEU A 247 -13.55 14.64 -22.64
N LEU A 248 -12.51 15.39 -23.04
CA LEU A 248 -11.14 15.16 -22.60
C LEU A 248 -11.02 15.31 -21.08
N GLN A 249 -11.65 16.33 -20.49
CA GLN A 249 -11.62 16.53 -19.04
C GLN A 249 -12.33 15.39 -18.29
N TYR A 250 -13.46 14.88 -18.78
CA TYR A 250 -14.11 13.70 -18.18
C TYR A 250 -13.22 12.46 -18.28
N PHE A 251 -12.62 12.19 -19.43
CA PHE A 251 -11.68 11.07 -19.60
C PHE A 251 -10.48 11.16 -18.67
N TYR A 252 -10.08 12.37 -18.31
CA TYR A 252 -8.96 12.61 -17.40
C TYR A 252 -9.36 12.52 -15.91
N PHE A 253 -10.42 13.21 -15.49
CA PHE A 253 -10.82 13.30 -14.07
C PHE A 253 -11.53 12.05 -13.56
N LEU A 254 -12.29 11.33 -14.39
CA LEU A 254 -12.93 10.07 -13.98
C LEU A 254 -11.93 9.04 -13.46
N PRO A 255 -10.85 8.69 -14.18
CA PRO A 255 -9.86 7.75 -13.66
C PRO A 255 -9.04 8.35 -12.53
N LEU A 256 -8.70 9.66 -12.55
CA LEU A 256 -7.97 10.31 -11.44
C LEU A 256 -8.73 10.14 -10.12
N ILE A 257 -10.03 10.45 -10.09
CA ILE A 257 -10.86 10.35 -8.90
C ILE A 257 -11.16 8.88 -8.57
N GLY A 258 -11.58 8.07 -9.55
CA GLY A 258 -11.97 6.68 -9.33
C GLY A 258 -10.81 5.80 -8.85
N VAL A 259 -9.70 5.80 -9.59
CA VAL A 259 -8.48 5.06 -9.22
C VAL A 259 -7.85 5.65 -7.96
N GLY A 260 -7.87 6.98 -7.84
CA GLY A 260 -7.36 7.71 -6.67
C GLY A 260 -8.07 7.31 -5.37
N VAL A 261 -9.41 7.36 -5.33
CA VAL A 261 -10.20 6.97 -4.16
C VAL A 261 -9.96 5.50 -3.80
N TYR A 262 -9.93 4.61 -4.79
CA TYR A 262 -9.65 3.19 -4.56
C TYR A 262 -8.27 2.99 -3.93
N HIS A 263 -7.24 3.59 -4.53
CA HIS A 263 -5.86 3.48 -4.06
C HIS A 263 -5.70 4.08 -2.66
N PHE A 264 -6.27 5.26 -2.42
CA PHE A 264 -6.24 5.93 -1.13
C PHE A 264 -6.89 5.07 -0.04
N ALA A 265 -8.12 4.59 -0.27
CA ALA A 265 -8.87 3.84 0.73
C ALA A 265 -8.20 2.52 1.11
N GLY A 266 -7.67 1.79 0.12
CA GLY A 266 -6.92 0.56 0.34
C GLY A 266 -5.57 0.78 1.01
N GLY A 267 -4.86 1.83 0.60
CA GLY A 267 -3.52 2.16 1.05
C GLY A 267 -3.50 2.75 2.46
N LEU A 268 -4.50 3.56 2.82
CA LEU A 268 -4.55 4.28 4.09
C LEU A 268 -4.56 3.33 5.28
N VAL A 269 -5.44 2.33 5.25
CA VAL A 269 -5.58 1.35 6.35
C VAL A 269 -4.26 0.59 6.58
N VAL A 270 -3.61 0.17 5.49
CA VAL A 270 -2.34 -0.55 5.54
C VAL A 270 -1.21 0.38 6.01
N SER A 271 -1.21 1.63 5.59
CA SER A 271 -0.17 2.61 5.95
C SER A 271 -0.27 3.00 7.42
N ILE A 272 -1.48 3.21 7.95
CA ILE A 272 -1.72 3.48 9.37
C ILE A 272 -1.30 2.26 10.21
N ASP A 273 -1.78 1.05 9.89
CA ASP A 273 -1.43 -0.16 10.63
C ASP A 273 0.08 -0.40 10.70
N ARG A 274 0.78 -0.12 9.60
CA ARG A 274 2.24 -0.29 9.53
C ARG A 274 3.01 0.81 10.27
N SER A 275 2.45 2.02 10.34
CA SER A 275 3.07 3.17 11.00
C SER A 275 2.84 3.17 12.51
N LEU A 276 1.77 2.53 12.98
CA LEU A 276 1.45 2.46 14.41
C LEU A 276 2.26 1.38 15.17
N PRO A 277 2.59 1.65 16.45
CA PRO A 277 3.10 0.63 17.37
C PRO A 277 2.19 -0.61 17.44
N LYS A 278 2.77 -1.80 17.66
CA LYS A 278 2.02 -3.08 17.70
C LYS A 278 0.77 -3.03 18.60
N LYS A 279 0.80 -2.28 19.71
CA LYS A 279 -0.30 -2.13 20.66
C LYS A 279 -1.53 -1.39 20.11
N TYR A 280 -1.39 -0.61 19.03
CA TYR A 280 -2.47 0.17 18.42
C TYR A 280 -2.84 -0.33 17.01
N ARG A 281 -2.39 -1.54 16.64
CA ARG A 281 -2.70 -2.11 15.32
C ARG A 281 -4.14 -2.57 15.26
N PHE A 282 -4.84 -2.17 14.20
CA PHE A 282 -6.23 -2.53 13.97
C PHE A 282 -6.31 -3.79 13.11
N SER A 283 -7.33 -4.63 13.34
CA SER A 283 -7.60 -5.77 12.46
C SER A 283 -8.06 -5.27 11.09
N THR A 284 -7.11 -5.21 10.14
CA THR A 284 -7.38 -4.80 8.75
C THR A 284 -8.38 -5.72 8.05
N LYS A 285 -8.50 -6.98 8.50
CA LYS A 285 -9.48 -7.95 8.00
C LYS A 285 -10.91 -7.46 8.21
N THR A 286 -11.21 -6.93 9.39
CA THR A 286 -12.56 -6.46 9.74
C THR A 286 -12.96 -5.27 8.87
N LEU A 287 -12.05 -4.30 8.67
CA LEU A 287 -12.34 -3.13 7.85
C LEU A 287 -12.60 -3.51 6.38
N ARG A 288 -11.82 -4.46 5.85
CA ARG A 288 -11.92 -4.96 4.46
C ARG A 288 -13.29 -5.53 4.12
N GLU A 289 -13.83 -6.29 5.06
CA GLU A 289 -15.04 -7.10 4.85
C GLU A 289 -16.31 -6.31 5.14
N THR A 290 -16.20 -5.16 5.80
CA THR A 290 -17.36 -4.32 6.09
C THR A 290 -17.93 -3.72 4.80
N LYS A 291 -19.13 -4.20 4.41
CA LYS A 291 -19.94 -3.57 3.34
C LYS A 291 -20.12 -2.07 3.57
N LYS A 292 -20.22 -1.66 4.84
CA LYS A 292 -20.32 -0.25 5.27
C LYS A 292 -19.17 0.62 4.78
N ALA A 293 -17.91 0.18 4.90
CA ALA A 293 -16.76 0.96 4.44
C ALA A 293 -16.82 1.18 2.92
N LYS A 294 -17.18 0.15 2.14
CA LYS A 294 -17.35 0.26 0.69
C LYS A 294 -18.49 1.22 0.32
N MET A 295 -19.61 1.17 1.04
CA MET A 295 -20.73 2.10 0.83
C MET A 295 -20.33 3.54 1.14
N VAL A 296 -19.59 3.80 2.22
CA VAL A 296 -19.09 5.15 2.54
C VAL A 296 -18.17 5.68 1.44
N LEU A 297 -17.25 4.86 0.95
CA LEU A 297 -16.36 5.25 -0.15
C LEU A 297 -17.14 5.58 -1.43
N ALA A 298 -18.13 4.76 -1.78
CA ALA A 298 -19.00 5.02 -2.92
C ALA A 298 -19.84 6.29 -2.72
N ALA A 299 -20.38 6.51 -1.51
CA ALA A 299 -21.17 7.69 -1.17
C ALA A 299 -20.37 9.00 -1.25
N VAL A 300 -19.04 8.96 -1.10
CA VAL A 300 -18.17 10.13 -1.30
C VAL A 300 -17.76 10.26 -2.77
N ALA A 301 -17.34 9.16 -3.41
CA ALA A 301 -16.82 9.20 -4.77
C ALA A 301 -17.90 9.54 -5.81
N ILE A 302 -19.10 8.99 -5.68
CA ILE A 302 -20.17 9.17 -6.67
C ILE A 302 -20.58 10.64 -6.79
N PRO A 303 -20.91 11.39 -5.71
CA PRO A 303 -21.27 12.80 -5.83
C PRO A 303 -20.15 13.67 -6.40
N LEU A 304 -18.90 13.38 -6.06
CA LEU A 304 -17.74 14.09 -6.63
C LEU A 304 -17.65 13.89 -8.15
N LEU A 305 -17.82 12.64 -8.60
CA LEU A 305 -17.76 12.27 -10.01
C LEU A 305 -18.94 12.80 -10.81
N THR A 306 -20.16 12.68 -10.29
CA THR A 306 -21.38 13.02 -11.06
C THR A 306 -21.72 14.49 -10.92
N VAL A 307 -21.99 14.95 -9.69
CA VAL A 307 -22.46 16.31 -9.45
C VAL A 307 -21.32 17.31 -9.55
N GLY A 308 -20.17 17.01 -8.95
CA GLY A 308 -19.01 17.91 -8.96
C GLY A 308 -18.52 18.23 -10.37
N LEU A 309 -18.22 17.20 -11.16
CA LEU A 309 -17.76 17.40 -12.54
C LEU A 309 -18.82 18.05 -13.43
N TYR A 310 -20.09 17.64 -13.29
CA TYR A 310 -21.20 18.27 -14.02
C TYR A 310 -21.32 19.77 -13.70
N ARG A 311 -21.18 20.16 -12.43
CA ARG A 311 -21.21 21.56 -12.00
C ARG A 311 -20.07 22.35 -12.60
N PHE A 312 -18.87 21.79 -12.72
CA PHE A 312 -17.77 22.48 -13.41
C PHE A 312 -18.05 22.68 -14.90
N ALA A 313 -18.61 21.67 -15.57
CA ALA A 313 -18.93 21.74 -16.99
C ALA A 313 -20.08 22.71 -17.31
N THR A 314 -21.03 22.86 -16.39
CA THR A 314 -22.26 23.65 -16.60
C THR A 314 -22.34 24.93 -15.78
N ALA A 315 -21.31 25.25 -14.98
CA ALA A 315 -21.26 26.48 -14.21
C ALA A 315 -21.54 27.66 -15.15
N PRO A 316 -22.53 28.53 -14.89
CA PRO A 316 -22.77 29.71 -15.70
C PRO A 316 -21.76 30.81 -15.37
N GLY A 317 -21.60 31.78 -16.26
CA GLY A 317 -20.86 33.01 -15.99
C GLY A 317 -19.63 33.24 -16.86
N TYR A 318 -19.21 34.50 -16.88
CA TYR A 318 -18.01 34.97 -17.55
C TYR A 318 -16.76 34.43 -16.84
N ILE A 319 -15.77 33.98 -17.61
CA ILE A 319 -14.48 33.52 -17.10
C ILE A 319 -13.48 34.66 -17.34
N PRO A 320 -13.07 35.42 -16.30
CA PRO A 320 -12.30 36.65 -16.47
C PRO A 320 -10.98 36.47 -17.23
N MET A 321 -10.38 35.29 -17.09
CA MET A 321 -9.06 34.97 -17.64
C MET A 321 -9.10 34.01 -18.83
N ALA A 322 -10.26 33.82 -19.49
CA ALA A 322 -10.40 32.86 -20.59
C ALA A 322 -9.35 33.03 -21.70
N LYS A 323 -9.06 34.28 -22.10
CA LYS A 323 -8.03 34.59 -23.12
C LYS A 323 -6.62 34.20 -22.67
N TYR A 324 -6.34 34.25 -21.37
CA TYR A 324 -5.05 33.82 -20.82
C TYR A 324 -4.98 32.29 -20.76
N TYR A 325 -6.06 31.63 -20.33
CA TYR A 325 -6.12 30.17 -20.26
C TYR A 325 -6.03 29.51 -21.64
N GLN A 326 -6.54 30.16 -22.68
CA GLN A 326 -6.39 29.66 -24.05
C GLN A 326 -4.92 29.58 -24.51
N ARG A 327 -4.00 30.35 -23.92
CA ARG A 327 -2.57 30.25 -24.23
C ARG A 327 -1.88 29.05 -23.57
N MET A 328 -2.52 28.43 -22.58
CA MET A 328 -2.00 27.25 -21.89
C MET A 328 -2.38 25.93 -22.56
N LEU A 329 -3.34 25.95 -23.50
CA LEU A 329 -3.84 24.79 -24.25
C LEU A 329 -3.05 24.62 -25.55
#